data_AF-A0A346QR85-F1
#
_entry.id   AF-A0A346QR85-F1
#
_cell.length_a   1.000
_cell.length_b   1.000
_cell.length_c   1.000
_cell.angle_alpha   90.00
_cell.angle_beta   90.00
_cell.angle_gamma   90.00
#
_symmetry.space_group_name_H-M   'P 1'
#
loop_
_entity.id
_entity.type
_entity.pdbx_description
1 polymer ?
#
loop_
_entity_poly.entity_id
_entity_poly.type
_entity_poly.pdbx_seq_one_letter_code
_entity_poly.pdbx_strand_id
1 'polypeptide(L)'
;MSLAKSALLGLTAALVVVLVTGQQYTGVDENCLGCLCEASTRCQNRLDCTNGYCGIFLISWAYWKEAGQPTLNNADPNSQTAYSDCTNNPVCAAETVRRYMQNFAQDCNRDGVINCQDYALIHKLGRNGCYGSLSGEFATLFDTCRAKLGVQ
;
A
#
# COMPACT_ATOMS: atom_id res chain seq x y z
N MET A 1 -53.40 -42.77 27.13
CA MET A 1 -52.44 -42.92 28.26
C MET A 1 -51.42 -43.95 27.79
N SER A 2 -50.13 -43.70 27.58
CA SER A 2 -49.21 -42.67 28.06
C SER A 2 -48.16 -42.36 26.98
N LEU A 3 -47.61 -41.15 27.04
CA LEU A 3 -46.49 -40.61 26.26
C LEU A 3 -45.13 -41.06 26.82
N ALA A 4 -44.11 -41.17 25.94
CA ALA A 4 -42.76 -40.60 26.07
C ALA A 4 -41.90 -41.06 24.87
N LYS A 5 -41.67 -40.21 23.86
CA LYS A 5 -40.49 -39.32 23.67
C LYS A 5 -39.15 -40.05 23.58
N SER A 6 -38.64 -40.19 22.35
CA SER A 6 -37.22 -40.08 22.05
C SER A 6 -37.08 -39.55 20.61
N ALA A 7 -37.08 -38.23 20.51
CA ALA A 7 -36.56 -37.53 19.35
C ALA A 7 -35.06 -37.34 19.57
N LEU A 8 -34.24 -37.73 18.60
CA LEU A 8 -33.07 -37.02 18.06
C LEU A 8 -32.14 -38.04 17.39
N LEU A 9 -31.83 -37.79 16.11
CA LEU A 9 -30.59 -38.08 15.37
C LEU A 9 -30.93 -37.99 13.88
N GLY A 10 -30.55 -36.99 13.09
CA GLY A 10 -29.96 -35.69 13.30
C GLY A 10 -30.31 -34.91 12.03
N LEU A 11 -30.95 -33.76 12.18
CA LEU A 11 -31.34 -32.90 11.08
C LEU A 11 -30.09 -32.29 10.43
N THR A 12 -30.18 -32.12 9.12
CA THR A 12 -29.40 -31.23 8.26
C THR A 12 -27.93 -31.60 8.05
N ALA A 13 -27.66 -32.29 6.93
CA ALA A 13 -26.48 -31.99 6.13
C ALA A 13 -26.62 -30.56 5.58
N ALA A 14 -26.50 -29.55 6.45
CA ALA A 14 -26.24 -28.20 6.02
C ALA A 14 -24.84 -28.24 5.43
N LEU A 15 -24.78 -28.28 4.10
CA LEU A 15 -23.57 -28.03 3.33
C LEU A 15 -23.15 -26.59 3.67
N VAL A 16 -22.40 -26.42 4.75
CA VAL A 16 -21.76 -25.16 5.09
C VAL A 16 -20.64 -24.99 4.07
N VAL A 17 -21.00 -24.55 2.87
CA VAL A 17 -20.05 -23.95 1.95
C VAL A 17 -19.63 -22.65 2.62
N VAL A 18 -18.60 -22.74 3.44
CA VAL A 18 -17.86 -21.56 3.87
C VAL A 18 -17.25 -21.02 2.59
N LEU A 19 -17.93 -20.05 1.97
CA LEU A 19 -17.29 -19.15 1.02
C LEU A 19 -16.27 -18.39 1.85
N VAL A 20 -15.05 -18.92 1.92
CA VAL A 20 -13.89 -18.12 2.27
C VAL A 20 -13.79 -17.11 1.14
N THR A 21 -14.48 -15.98 1.27
CA THR A 21 -14.14 -14.80 0.52
C THR A 21 -12.75 -14.43 1.02
N GLY A 22 -11.71 -14.92 0.34
CA GLY A 22 -10.40 -14.38 0.52
C GLY A 22 -10.54 -12.90 0.19
N GLN A 23 -10.58 -12.04 1.21
CA GLN A 23 -10.24 -10.66 0.99
C GLN A 23 -8.79 -10.72 0.54
N GLN A 24 -8.56 -10.72 -0.78
CA GLN A 24 -7.23 -10.48 -1.29
C GLN A 24 -6.87 -9.10 -0.76
N TYR A 25 -6.04 -9.08 0.26
CA TYR A 25 -5.33 -7.89 0.63
C TYR A 25 -4.46 -7.54 -0.58
N THR A 26 -5.00 -6.72 -1.49
CA THR A 26 -4.31 -6.20 -2.66
C THR A 26 -3.37 -5.11 -2.18
N GLY A 27 -2.33 -5.49 -1.43
CA GLY A 27 -1.22 -4.58 -1.15
C GLY A 27 -0.67 -4.03 -2.47
N VAL A 28 0.07 -2.93 -2.39
CA VAL A 28 0.66 -2.29 -3.57
C VAL A 28 1.49 -3.32 -4.37
N ASP A 29 1.01 -3.68 -5.56
CA ASP A 29 1.68 -4.64 -6.43
C ASP A 29 2.93 -4.02 -7.09
N GLU A 30 3.74 -4.85 -7.75
CA GLU A 30 5.00 -4.42 -8.37
C GLU A 30 4.80 -3.42 -9.52
N ASN A 31 3.73 -3.55 -10.30
CA ASN A 31 3.47 -2.61 -11.39
C ASN A 31 3.03 -1.25 -10.85
N CYS A 32 2.22 -1.24 -9.80
CA CYS A 32 1.83 -0.03 -9.10
C CYS A 32 3.05 0.66 -8.47
N LEU A 33 3.92 -0.09 -7.77
CA LEU A 33 5.19 0.44 -7.28
C LEU A 33 6.05 1.00 -8.41
N GLY A 34 6.15 0.29 -9.54
CA GLY A 34 6.85 0.78 -10.73
C GLY A 34 6.34 2.14 -11.19
N CYS A 35 5.02 2.33 -11.24
CA CYS A 35 4.43 3.61 -11.64
C CYS A 35 4.63 4.72 -10.60
N LEU A 36 4.57 4.42 -9.29
CA LEU A 36 4.91 5.41 -8.25
C LEU A 36 6.37 5.84 -8.35
N CYS A 37 7.27 4.89 -8.58
CA CYS A 37 8.70 5.11 -8.76
C CYS A 37 9.00 5.95 -10.03
N GLU A 38 8.33 5.65 -11.15
CA GLU A 38 8.45 6.41 -12.39
C GLU A 38 7.98 7.85 -12.19
N ALA A 39 6.83 8.04 -11.53
CA ALA A 39 6.27 9.36 -11.26
C ALA A 39 7.09 10.19 -10.26
N SER A 40 7.76 9.54 -9.30
CA SER A 40 8.58 10.22 -8.28
C SER A 40 9.94 10.63 -8.82
N THR A 41 10.66 9.71 -9.49
CA THR A 41 12.07 9.95 -9.87
C THR A 41 12.45 9.43 -11.25
N ARG A 42 11.49 8.95 -12.06
CA ARG A 42 11.75 8.14 -13.26
C ARG A 42 12.55 6.88 -12.94
N CYS A 43 12.29 6.32 -11.77
CA CYS A 43 13.03 5.18 -11.20
C CYS A 43 14.55 5.33 -11.21
N GLN A 44 15.06 6.55 -11.13
CA GLN A 44 16.49 6.78 -10.98
C GLN A 44 16.88 6.42 -9.55
N ASN A 45 17.82 5.47 -9.40
CA ASN A 45 18.31 5.08 -8.09
C ASN A 45 19.07 6.23 -7.43
N ARG A 46 18.35 7.01 -6.61
CA ARG A 46 18.90 8.12 -5.83
C ARG A 46 19.42 7.56 -4.52
N LEU A 47 20.71 7.73 -4.29
CA LEU A 47 21.37 7.37 -3.02
C LEU A 47 21.43 8.55 -2.05
N ASP A 48 20.68 9.62 -2.35
CA ASP A 48 20.69 10.88 -1.64
C ASP A 48 19.29 11.32 -1.21
N CYS A 49 19.26 12.16 -0.17
CA CYS A 49 18.06 12.81 0.34
C CYS A 49 18.10 14.28 -0.08
N THR A 50 17.14 14.70 -0.89
CA THR A 50 17.02 16.10 -1.33
C THR A 50 15.80 16.73 -0.68
N ASN A 51 15.97 17.87 -0.02
CA ASN A 51 14.90 18.62 0.65
C ASN A 51 14.06 17.78 1.65
N GLY A 52 14.71 16.80 2.32
CA GLY A 52 14.05 15.93 3.29
C GLY A 52 13.33 14.72 2.71
N TYR A 53 13.38 14.52 1.39
CA TYR A 53 12.82 13.35 0.69
C TYR A 53 13.95 12.47 0.14
N CYS A 54 13.84 11.15 0.32
CA CYS A 54 14.91 10.21 0.02
C CYS A 54 14.47 9.13 -0.98
N GLY A 55 15.44 8.63 -1.74
CA GLY A 55 15.31 7.44 -2.56
C GLY A 55 14.40 7.55 -3.78
N ILE A 56 14.17 6.40 -4.41
CA ILE A 56 13.44 6.27 -5.68
C ILE A 56 11.98 6.71 -5.60
N PHE A 57 11.40 6.69 -4.41
CA PHE A 57 10.01 7.05 -4.15
C PHE A 57 9.85 8.46 -3.56
N LEU A 58 10.94 9.21 -3.32
CA LEU A 58 10.90 10.49 -2.60
C LEU A 58 10.10 10.40 -1.29
N ILE A 59 10.43 9.40 -0.46
CA ILE A 59 9.78 9.19 0.83
C ILE A 59 10.26 10.25 1.81
N SER A 60 9.37 10.81 2.62
CA SER A 60 9.73 11.73 3.72
C SER A 60 9.93 10.96 5.03
N TRP A 61 10.58 11.60 6.01
CA TRP A 61 10.78 10.98 7.33
C TRP A 61 9.47 10.64 8.02
N ALA A 62 8.47 11.54 7.94
CA ALA A 62 7.15 11.30 8.54
C ALA A 62 6.45 10.11 7.87
N TYR A 63 6.51 10.01 6.54
CA TYR A 63 5.97 8.89 5.79
C TYR A 63 6.60 7.56 6.25
N TRP A 64 7.93 7.49 6.31
CA TRP A 64 8.64 6.30 6.79
C TRP A 64 8.31 5.96 8.24
N LYS A 65 8.17 6.98 9.11
CA LYS A 65 7.80 6.76 10.50
C LYS A 65 6.40 6.20 10.67
N GLU A 66 5.43 6.76 9.96
CA GLU A 66 4.04 6.31 9.97
C GLU A 66 3.86 4.94 9.30
N ALA A 67 4.81 4.52 8.46
CA ALA A 67 4.92 3.15 7.93
C ALA A 67 5.53 2.14 8.93
N GLY A 68 5.79 2.55 10.18
CA GLY A 68 6.33 1.68 11.22
C GLY A 68 7.86 1.56 11.20
N GLN A 69 8.55 2.52 10.58
CA GLN A 69 10.02 2.63 10.60
C GLN A 69 10.75 1.36 10.16
N PRO A 70 10.43 0.76 8.99
CA PRO A 70 11.16 -0.40 8.50
C PRO A 70 12.65 -0.08 8.36
N THR A 71 13.51 -1.06 8.68
CA THR A 71 14.97 -0.91 8.61
C THR A 71 15.60 -2.04 7.82
N LEU A 72 16.83 -1.82 7.34
CA LEU A 72 17.65 -2.87 6.75
C LEU A 72 18.28 -3.72 7.85
N ASN A 73 18.38 -5.04 7.61
CA ASN A 73 19.12 -5.98 8.44
C ASN A 73 18.78 -5.91 9.94
N ASN A 74 17.53 -5.58 10.29
CA ASN A 74 17.08 -5.38 11.67
C ASN A 74 17.90 -4.32 12.44
N ALA A 75 18.40 -3.30 11.74
CA ALA A 75 19.04 -2.14 12.38
C ALA A 75 18.05 -1.42 13.31
N ASP A 76 18.58 -0.70 14.30
CA ASP A 76 17.79 0.08 15.25
C ASP A 76 16.98 1.18 14.50
N PRO A 77 15.64 1.16 14.55
CA PRO A 77 14.80 2.18 13.92
C PRO A 77 14.97 3.58 14.51
N ASN A 78 15.63 3.73 15.66
CA ASN A 78 15.94 5.03 16.25
C ASN A 78 17.33 5.55 15.86
N SER A 79 18.10 4.81 15.07
CA SER A 79 19.38 5.29 14.59
C SER A 79 19.20 6.52 13.70
N GLN A 80 20.18 7.42 13.73
CA GLN A 80 20.12 8.65 12.95
C GLN A 80 20.08 8.40 11.42
N THR A 81 20.57 7.24 10.98
CA THR A 81 20.63 6.86 9.55
C THR A 81 19.52 5.90 9.13
N ALA A 82 18.74 5.32 10.07
CA ALA A 82 17.75 4.28 9.78
C ALA A 82 16.78 4.68 8.66
N TYR A 83 16.31 5.93 8.71
CA TYR A 83 15.44 6.51 7.68
C TYR A 83 16.11 6.55 6.31
N SER A 84 17.29 7.16 6.19
CA SER A 84 17.99 7.32 4.90
C SER A 84 18.47 5.98 4.36
N ASP A 85 18.96 5.10 5.23
CA ASP A 85 19.46 3.78 4.85
C ASP A 85 18.35 2.92 4.25
N CYS A 86 17.16 2.93 4.88
CA CYS A 86 16.01 2.20 4.34
C CYS A 86 15.47 2.83 3.06
N THR A 87 15.21 4.14 3.06
CA THR A 87 14.53 4.80 1.93
C THR A 87 15.40 4.91 0.68
N ASN A 88 16.73 4.92 0.81
CA ASN A 88 17.66 4.84 -0.32
C ASN A 88 17.90 3.40 -0.81
N ASN A 89 17.39 2.39 -0.12
CA ASN A 89 17.42 1.00 -0.60
C ASN A 89 16.08 0.66 -1.28
N PRO A 90 16.07 0.28 -2.58
CA PRO A 90 14.82 0.05 -3.32
C PRO A 90 13.85 -0.93 -2.65
N VAL A 91 14.37 -1.99 -2.03
CA VAL A 91 13.55 -3.03 -1.39
C VAL A 91 12.92 -2.49 -0.10
N CYS A 92 13.71 -1.83 0.76
CA CYS A 92 13.19 -1.26 2.00
C CYS A 92 12.28 -0.04 1.75
N ALA A 93 12.56 0.73 0.70
CA ALA A 93 11.71 1.82 0.26
C ALA A 93 10.35 1.31 -0.26
N ALA A 94 10.33 0.26 -1.08
CA ALA A 94 9.09 -0.40 -1.52
C ALA A 94 8.28 -0.95 -0.32
N GLU A 95 8.95 -1.58 0.63
CA GLU A 95 8.33 -2.04 1.87
C GLU A 95 7.74 -0.88 2.68
N THR A 96 8.43 0.26 2.73
CA THR A 96 7.92 1.48 3.36
C THR A 96 6.62 1.95 2.71
N VAL A 97 6.55 1.99 1.38
CA VAL A 97 5.32 2.35 0.64
C VAL A 97 4.19 1.37 0.96
N ARG A 98 4.46 0.07 0.93
CA ARG A 98 3.46 -0.97 1.24
C ARG A 98 2.91 -0.83 2.65
N ARG A 99 3.77 -0.66 3.65
CA ARG A 99 3.35 -0.46 5.05
C ARG A 99 2.58 0.84 5.25
N TYR A 100 2.96 1.90 4.56
CA TYR A 100 2.18 3.14 4.58
C TYR A 100 0.77 2.92 4.04
N MET A 101 0.63 2.22 2.91
CA MET A 101 -0.69 1.87 2.37
C MET A 101 -1.44 0.88 3.26
N GLN A 102 -0.77 -0.04 3.94
CA GLN A 102 -1.40 -0.88 4.98
C GLN A 102 -2.08 -0.07 6.08
N ASN A 103 -1.52 1.08 6.42
CA ASN A 103 -2.06 1.92 7.50
C ASN A 103 -3.10 2.93 7.00
N PHE A 104 -3.03 3.37 5.75
CA PHE A 104 -3.77 4.55 5.28
C PHE A 104 -4.53 4.39 3.96
N ALA A 105 -4.49 3.21 3.33
CA ALA A 105 -5.27 2.93 2.13
C ALA A 105 -6.77 3.18 2.37
N GLN A 106 -7.37 3.95 1.46
CA GLN A 106 -8.78 4.30 1.46
C GLN A 106 -9.17 4.74 0.04
N ASP A 107 -10.46 4.72 -0.27
CA ASP A 107 -10.98 5.17 -1.57
C ASP A 107 -10.92 6.71 -1.62
N CYS A 108 -9.94 7.22 -2.36
CA CYS A 108 -9.59 8.63 -2.43
C CYS A 108 -10.27 9.33 -3.58
N ASN A 109 -10.45 8.64 -4.71
CA ASN A 109 -11.13 9.21 -5.87
C ASN A 109 -12.66 9.02 -5.85
N ARG A 110 -13.20 8.26 -4.89
CA ARG A 110 -14.62 7.95 -4.66
C ARG A 110 -15.24 7.12 -5.78
N ASP A 111 -14.47 6.21 -6.38
CA ASP A 111 -14.97 5.29 -7.40
C ASP A 111 -15.50 3.96 -6.83
N GLY A 112 -15.39 3.77 -5.51
CA GLY A 112 -15.86 2.58 -4.80
C GLY A 112 -14.84 1.43 -4.75
N VAL A 113 -13.62 1.63 -5.28
CA VAL A 113 -12.53 0.66 -5.28
C VAL A 113 -11.29 1.30 -4.67
N ILE A 114 -10.50 0.51 -3.93
CA ILE A 114 -9.18 0.95 -3.47
C ILE A 114 -8.15 0.30 -4.40
N ASN A 115 -7.48 1.11 -5.22
CA ASN A 115 -6.52 0.65 -6.23
C ASN A 115 -5.28 1.56 -6.31
N CYS A 116 -4.47 1.40 -7.36
CA CYS A 116 -3.23 2.16 -7.52
C CYS A 116 -3.46 3.66 -7.68
N GLN A 117 -4.62 4.09 -8.21
CA GLN A 117 -4.99 5.49 -8.25
C GLN A 117 -5.03 6.11 -6.85
N ASP A 118 -5.64 5.41 -5.89
CA ASP A 118 -5.72 5.87 -4.51
C ASP A 118 -4.35 5.86 -3.85
N TYR A 119 -3.56 4.81 -4.10
CA TYR A 119 -2.20 4.73 -3.58
C TYR A 119 -1.34 5.90 -4.09
N ALA A 120 -1.50 6.33 -5.34
CA ALA A 120 -0.78 7.50 -5.84
C ALA A 120 -1.23 8.81 -5.20
N LEU A 121 -2.53 9.00 -4.96
CA LEU A 121 -3.06 10.16 -4.22
C LEU A 121 -2.48 10.19 -2.80
N ILE A 122 -2.53 9.07 -2.09
CA ILE A 122 -2.00 8.95 -0.72
C ILE A 122 -0.48 9.12 -0.71
N HIS A 123 0.24 8.55 -1.67
CA HIS A 123 1.70 8.66 -1.76
C HIS A 123 2.13 10.11 -1.98
N LYS A 124 1.46 10.82 -2.90
CA LYS A 124 1.85 12.17 -3.30
C LYS A 124 1.36 13.25 -2.34
N LEU A 125 0.15 13.09 -1.79
CA LEU A 125 -0.54 14.13 -1.01
C LEU A 125 -0.59 13.81 0.49
N GLY A 126 -0.15 12.61 0.90
CA GLY A 126 -0.29 12.09 2.25
C GLY A 126 -1.73 11.70 2.57
N ARG A 127 -1.93 10.97 3.68
CA ARG A 127 -3.26 10.48 4.09
C ARG A 127 -4.34 11.56 4.19
N ASN A 128 -3.96 12.77 4.62
CA ASN A 128 -4.89 13.88 4.81
C ASN A 128 -5.26 14.57 3.47
N GLY A 129 -4.47 14.36 2.43
CA GLY A 129 -4.68 14.91 1.09
C GLY A 129 -5.42 13.97 0.14
N CYS A 130 -5.96 12.86 0.65
CA CYS A 130 -6.60 11.79 -0.11
C CYS A 130 -7.59 12.28 -1.18
N TYR A 131 -8.51 13.19 -0.84
CA TYR A 131 -9.51 13.73 -1.79
C TYR A 131 -8.99 14.88 -2.67
N GLY A 132 -7.69 15.09 -2.72
CA GLY A 132 -7.05 16.07 -3.60
C GLY A 132 -6.96 15.58 -5.03
N SER A 133 -6.14 16.25 -5.84
CA SER A 133 -5.90 15.87 -7.22
C SER A 133 -4.42 15.85 -7.52
N LEU A 134 -3.97 14.81 -8.23
CA LEU A 134 -2.63 14.77 -8.78
C LEU A 134 -2.52 15.83 -9.88
N SER A 135 -1.39 16.53 -9.92
CA SER A 135 -1.09 17.51 -10.95
C SER A 135 0.40 17.55 -11.27
N GLY A 136 0.74 18.27 -12.35
CA GLY A 136 2.13 18.43 -12.79
C GLY A 136 2.75 17.13 -13.29
N GLU A 137 4.07 17.08 -13.26
CA GLU A 137 4.84 15.97 -13.86
C GLU A 137 4.53 14.62 -13.23
N PHE A 138 4.34 14.56 -11.90
CA PHE A 138 4.00 13.32 -11.20
C PHE A 138 2.72 12.69 -11.79
N ALA A 139 1.67 13.48 -11.97
CA ALA A 139 0.40 12.99 -12.52
C ALA A 139 0.59 12.44 -13.94
N THR A 140 1.24 13.22 -14.81
CA THR A 140 1.49 12.84 -16.20
C THR A 140 2.26 11.53 -16.32
N LEU A 141 3.34 11.37 -15.56
CA LEU A 141 4.18 10.17 -15.59
C LEU A 141 3.44 8.96 -15.02
N PHE A 142 2.71 9.15 -13.92
CA PHE A 142 1.93 8.09 -13.30
C PHE A 142 0.83 7.57 -14.23
N ASP A 143 0.04 8.48 -14.82
CA ASP A 143 -1.05 8.14 -15.74
C ASP A 143 -0.53 7.42 -16.99
N THR A 144 0.59 7.90 -17.54
CA THR A 144 1.25 7.26 -18.68
C THR A 144 1.70 5.85 -18.34
N CYS A 145 2.33 5.65 -17.18
CA CYS A 145 2.79 4.34 -16.74
C CYS A 145 1.63 3.36 -16.54
N ARG A 146 0.58 3.77 -15.83
CA ARG A 146 -0.56 2.88 -15.57
C ARG A 146 -1.22 2.44 -16.86
N ALA A 147 -1.41 3.37 -17.81
CA ALA A 147 -2.08 3.10 -19.06
C ALA A 147 -1.28 2.07 -19.89
N LYS A 148 0.05 2.16 -19.84
CA LYS A 148 0.95 1.21 -20.50
C LYS A 148 0.93 -0.17 -19.85
N LEU A 149 0.85 -0.24 -18.52
CA LEU A 149 0.92 -1.50 -17.77
C LEU A 149 -0.46 -2.12 -17.48
N GLY A 150 -1.55 -1.41 -17.77
CA GLY A 150 -2.91 -1.84 -17.43
C GLY A 150 -3.18 -1.85 -15.92
N VAL A 151 -2.49 -1.01 -15.15
CA VAL A 151 -2.71 -0.85 -13.70
C VAL A 151 -3.86 0.14 -13.49
N GLN A 152 -4.76 -0.18 -12.56
CA GLN A 152 -5.90 0.66 -12.20
C GLN A 152 -5.51 1.56 -11.03
#